data_AF-A0A517QQX7-F1
#
_entry.id   AF-A0A517QQX7-F1
#
_cell.length_a   1.000
_cell.length_b   1.000
_cell.length_c   1.000
_cell.angle_alpha   90.00
_cell.angle_beta   90.00
_cell.angle_gamma   90.00
#
_symmetry.space_group_name_H-M   'P 1'
#
loop_
_entity.id
_entity.type
_entity.pdbx_description
1 polymer ?
#
loop_
_entity_poly.entity_id
_entity_poly.type
_entity_poly.pdbx_seq_one_letter_code
_entity_poly.pdbx_strand_id
1 'polypeptide(L)'
;MTDPLSVVWPLLDLPDAVLSSDAAEFWPAGLLQQLVEMGVLCPTTGAERVLCPECRDHVEDVVAISGPSGRTRYAINCPEHLRVVLSSDDLQQWIVDVNHIAAIIASAFQLTGKLAGLAPGRIWRLGRWKYQGQTRDMLLAVGLNQPDASEFRRQITASKRPVVFVPLAEPDADFWVGEPPPLIRLSEVVSLVDNDLDIDTTTIVGLIHDANERAAETPGVLNFVLDQKVRSALDSKLTDDLILQAYVANDSSARKAEKDLKSRGFSIHHSTISRLVNKHKKLLQTGSSESVVRTRSSQRRDTPIEKRD
;
A
#
# COMPACT_ATOMS: atom_id res chain seq x y z
N MET A 1 5.10 -28.45 15.65
CA MET A 1 6.30 -27.63 15.99
C MET A 1 5.89 -26.18 15.79
N THR A 2 6.12 -25.33 16.79
CA THR A 2 5.93 -23.89 16.64
C THR A 2 6.94 -23.37 15.63
N ASP A 3 6.51 -22.57 14.67
CA ASP A 3 7.40 -21.95 13.68
C ASP A 3 8.48 -21.11 14.39
N PRO A 4 9.78 -21.38 14.16
CA PRO A 4 10.90 -20.59 14.66
C PRO A 4 10.75 -19.08 14.51
N LEU A 5 10.08 -18.60 13.46
CA LEU A 5 9.92 -17.18 13.20
C LEU A 5 8.82 -16.51 14.04
N SER A 6 7.99 -17.29 14.73
CA SER A 6 6.92 -16.76 15.57
C SER A 6 7.40 -15.84 16.69
N VAL A 7 8.65 -16.01 17.17
CA VAL A 7 9.28 -15.11 18.15
C VAL A 7 9.87 -13.85 17.52
N VAL A 8 10.10 -13.86 16.20
CA VAL A 8 10.73 -12.76 15.46
C VAL A 8 9.68 -11.74 15.00
N TRP A 9 8.49 -12.19 14.60
CA TRP A 9 7.43 -11.30 14.09
C TRP A 9 7.02 -10.19 15.08
N PRO A 10 6.82 -10.46 16.38
CA PRO A 10 6.55 -9.40 17.35
C PRO A 10 7.70 -8.40 17.49
N LEU A 11 8.96 -8.87 17.39
CA LEU A 11 10.14 -8.00 17.50
C LEU A 11 10.24 -7.03 16.32
N LEU A 12 9.80 -7.43 15.12
CA LEU A 12 9.76 -6.54 13.95
C LEU A 12 8.74 -5.42 14.11
N ASP A 13 7.60 -5.67 14.77
CA ASP A 13 6.55 -4.67 14.97
C ASP A 13 6.89 -3.62 16.05
N LEU A 14 7.96 -3.85 16.80
CA LEU A 14 8.52 -2.93 17.78
C LEU A 14 9.82 -2.32 17.22
N PRO A 15 9.76 -1.10 16.65
CA PRO A 15 10.97 -0.41 16.22
C PRO A 15 11.97 -0.33 17.37
N ASP A 16 13.25 -0.51 17.06
CA ASP A 16 14.35 -0.47 18.02
C ASP A 16 14.28 -1.54 19.13
N ALA A 17 13.46 -2.59 18.96
CA ALA A 17 13.47 -3.72 19.87
C ALA A 17 14.85 -4.37 19.93
N VAL A 18 15.35 -4.50 21.15
CA VAL A 18 16.58 -5.22 21.47
C VAL A 18 16.21 -6.49 22.22
N LEU A 19 16.66 -7.63 21.70
CA LEU A 19 16.57 -8.91 22.37
C LEU A 19 17.76 -9.07 23.30
N SER A 20 17.51 -9.27 24.59
CA SER A 20 18.54 -9.56 25.58
C SER A 20 18.79 -11.06 25.73
N SER A 21 19.94 -11.41 26.28
CA SER A 21 20.35 -12.80 26.55
C SER A 21 19.35 -13.53 27.46
N ASP A 22 18.86 -12.86 28.51
CA ASP A 22 17.86 -13.42 29.43
C ASP A 22 16.51 -13.69 28.73
N ALA A 23 16.08 -12.81 27.83
CA ALA A 23 14.86 -13.03 27.06
C ALA A 23 15.00 -14.23 26.09
N ALA A 24 16.19 -14.41 25.51
CA ALA A 24 16.48 -15.52 24.62
C ALA A 24 16.65 -16.87 25.37
N GLU A 25 16.93 -16.87 26.68
CA GLU A 25 17.03 -18.10 27.50
C GLU A 25 15.71 -18.91 27.50
N PHE A 26 14.57 -18.22 27.34
CA PHE A 26 13.25 -18.85 27.30
C PHE A 26 12.91 -19.47 25.93
N TRP A 27 13.76 -19.32 24.93
CA TRP A 27 13.53 -19.86 23.59
C TRP A 27 13.94 -21.34 23.51
N PRO A 28 13.38 -22.10 22.55
CA PRO A 28 13.85 -23.45 22.27
C PRO A 28 15.37 -23.51 22.06
N ALA A 29 16.01 -24.55 22.59
CA ALA A 29 17.45 -24.74 22.49
C ALA A 29 17.92 -24.69 21.02
N GLY A 30 18.96 -23.89 20.75
CA GLY A 30 19.52 -23.72 19.41
C GLY A 30 18.80 -22.72 18.51
N LEU A 31 17.60 -22.24 18.87
CA LEU A 31 16.84 -21.30 18.03
C LEU A 31 17.58 -19.96 17.84
N LEU A 32 18.13 -19.40 18.92
CA LEU A 32 18.91 -18.16 18.84
C LEU A 32 20.09 -18.30 17.88
N GLN A 33 20.86 -19.38 18.03
CA GLN A 33 22.00 -19.71 17.19
C GLN A 33 21.58 -19.82 15.71
N GLN A 34 20.48 -20.53 15.44
CA GLN A 34 19.92 -20.68 14.10
C GLN A 34 19.53 -19.33 13.49
N LEU A 35 18.82 -18.47 14.23
CA LEU A 35 18.41 -17.15 13.75
C LEU A 35 19.59 -16.20 13.50
N VAL A 36 20.66 -16.32 14.30
CA VAL A 36 21.91 -15.57 14.10
C VAL A 36 22.67 -16.08 12.86
N GLU A 37 22.78 -17.40 12.70
CA GLU A 37 23.44 -18.01 11.53
C GLU A 37 22.71 -17.70 10.22
N MET A 38 21.39 -17.58 10.28
CA MET A 38 20.55 -17.12 9.17
C MET A 38 20.65 -15.61 8.90
N GLY A 39 21.30 -14.83 9.78
CA GLY A 39 21.35 -13.37 9.67
C GLY A 39 20.03 -12.65 9.97
N VAL A 40 19.04 -13.35 10.53
CA VAL A 40 17.77 -12.76 10.98
C VAL A 40 18.01 -11.88 12.20
N LEU A 41 18.84 -12.36 13.13
CA LEU A 41 19.31 -11.62 14.29
C LEU A 41 20.78 -11.27 14.12
N CYS A 42 21.16 -10.04 14.47
CA CYS A 42 22.55 -9.61 14.48
C CYS A 42 22.94 -9.09 15.87
N PRO A 43 24.15 -9.44 16.37
CA PRO A 43 24.64 -8.88 17.62
C PRO A 43 24.70 -7.36 17.58
N THR A 44 24.32 -6.70 18.67
CA THR A 44 24.40 -5.25 18.84
C THR A 44 25.31 -4.87 20.01
N THR A 45 25.31 -3.60 20.40
CA THR A 45 26.02 -3.12 21.59
C THR A 45 25.65 -3.94 22.82
N GLY A 46 26.62 -4.18 23.70
CA GLY A 46 26.38 -4.93 24.93
C GLY A 46 25.39 -4.20 25.85
N ALA A 47 24.66 -4.99 26.64
CA ALA A 47 23.63 -4.48 27.54
C ALA A 47 24.21 -3.50 28.57
N GLU A 48 23.58 -2.32 28.69
CA GLU A 48 23.87 -1.37 29.77
C GLU A 48 23.08 -1.68 31.05
N ARG A 49 21.99 -2.44 30.91
CA ARG A 49 21.15 -2.92 32.00
C ARG A 49 20.78 -4.36 31.75
N VAL A 50 20.82 -5.20 32.77
CA VAL A 50 20.52 -6.64 32.63
C VAL A 50 19.59 -7.12 33.75
N LEU A 51 18.74 -8.11 33.43
CA LEU A 51 18.07 -8.90 34.44
C LEU A 51 19.13 -9.65 35.26
N CYS A 52 19.05 -9.57 36.59
CA CYS A 52 20.02 -10.26 37.44
C CYS A 52 19.99 -11.77 37.20
N PRO A 53 21.11 -12.40 36.80
CA PRO A 53 21.12 -13.82 36.46
C PRO A 53 20.92 -14.74 37.68
N GLU A 54 21.24 -14.24 38.88
CA GLU A 54 21.13 -15.00 40.13
C GLU A 54 19.71 -15.01 40.69
N CYS A 55 19.09 -13.84 40.90
CA CYS A 55 17.75 -13.77 41.51
C CYS A 55 16.60 -13.70 40.50
N ARG A 56 16.88 -13.34 39.23
CA ARG A 56 15.92 -13.29 38.12
C ARG A 56 14.67 -12.41 38.33
N ASP A 57 14.74 -11.43 39.23
CA ASP A 57 13.59 -10.63 39.64
C ASP A 57 13.74 -9.11 39.39
N HIS A 58 14.95 -8.61 39.16
CA HIS A 58 15.18 -7.18 38.94
C HIS A 58 16.18 -6.91 37.82
N VAL A 59 16.02 -5.76 37.17
CA VAL A 59 16.92 -5.23 36.15
C VAL A 59 17.78 -4.12 36.75
N GLU A 60 19.09 -4.23 36.59
CA GLU A 60 20.07 -3.32 37.20
C GLU A 60 21.12 -2.83 36.20
N ASP A 61 21.68 -1.65 36.47
CA ASP A 61 22.72 -1.04 35.63
C ASP A 61 24.05 -1.78 35.75
N VAL A 62 24.67 -2.03 34.60
CA VAL A 62 25.95 -2.71 34.49
C VAL A 62 27.09 -1.76 34.88
N VAL A 63 27.86 -2.17 35.88
CA VAL A 63 29.02 -1.43 36.38
C VAL A 63 30.31 -2.08 35.86
N ALA A 64 31.12 -1.30 35.16
CA ALA A 64 32.46 -1.67 34.75
C ALA A 64 33.45 -1.49 35.91
N ILE A 65 34.16 -2.56 36.27
CA ILE A 65 35.14 -2.59 37.35
C ILE A 65 36.52 -2.87 36.75
N SER A 66 37.41 -1.89 36.83
CA SER A 66 38.80 -2.03 36.39
C SER A 66 39.57 -2.96 37.34
N GLY A 67 40.03 -4.10 36.83
CA GLY A 67 40.85 -5.04 37.59
C GLY A 67 42.34 -4.64 37.65
N PRO A 68 43.11 -5.16 38.63
CA PRO A 68 44.55 -4.90 38.78
C PRO A 68 45.39 -5.31 37.56
N SER A 69 44.88 -6.25 36.75
CA SER A 69 45.53 -6.76 35.54
C SER A 69 45.12 -6.00 34.27
N GLY A 70 44.45 -4.85 34.39
CA GLY A 70 43.88 -4.12 33.26
C GLY A 70 42.68 -4.80 32.59
N ARG A 71 42.17 -5.91 33.14
CA ARG A 71 40.95 -6.56 32.66
C ARG A 71 39.73 -5.91 33.30
N THR A 72 38.83 -5.39 32.48
CA THR A 72 37.52 -4.90 32.91
C THR A 72 36.63 -6.10 33.25
N ARG A 73 35.98 -6.06 34.40
CA ARG A 73 34.91 -6.97 34.79
C ARG A 73 33.60 -6.21 34.83
N TYR A 74 32.51 -6.87 34.50
CA TYR A 74 31.18 -6.27 34.57
C TYR A 74 30.42 -6.89 35.74
N ALA A 75 29.62 -6.08 36.44
CA ALA A 75 28.84 -6.52 37.58
C ALA A 75 27.60 -5.66 37.77
N ILE A 76 26.62 -6.16 38.52
CA ILE A 76 25.43 -5.42 38.96
C ILE A 76 25.29 -5.45 40.48
N ASN A 77 24.48 -4.54 41.02
CA ASN A 77 24.17 -4.46 42.44
C ASN A 77 22.82 -5.14 42.74
N CYS A 78 22.83 -6.44 43.01
CA CYS A 78 21.63 -7.19 43.36
C CYS A 78 21.21 -6.92 44.82
N PRO A 79 19.93 -6.64 45.11
CA PRO A 79 19.44 -6.49 46.49
C PRO A 79 19.62 -7.73 47.37
N GLU A 80 19.59 -8.93 46.78
CA GLU A 80 19.66 -10.20 47.49
C GLU A 80 21.08 -10.76 47.55
N HIS A 81 21.82 -10.69 46.43
CA HIS A 81 23.15 -11.27 46.28
C HIS A 81 24.29 -10.24 46.33
N LEU A 82 23.96 -8.96 46.60
CA LEU A 82 24.87 -7.82 46.65
C LEU A 82 25.57 -7.57 45.32
N ARG A 83 26.73 -8.20 45.06
CA ARG A 83 27.49 -7.99 43.83
C ARG A 83 27.50 -9.25 43.01
N VAL A 84 26.82 -9.21 41.86
CA VAL A 84 26.80 -10.30 40.89
C VAL A 84 27.71 -9.95 39.74
N VAL A 85 28.68 -10.82 39.44
CA VAL A 85 29.61 -10.64 38.32
C VAL A 85 28.96 -11.20 37.05
N LEU A 86 28.98 -10.42 35.98
CA LEU A 86 28.42 -10.80 34.69
C LEU A 86 29.48 -11.43 33.79
N SER A 87 29.08 -12.47 33.07
CA SER A 87 29.81 -13.03 31.95
C SER A 87 29.66 -12.17 30.69
N SER A 88 30.42 -12.49 29.64
CA SER A 88 30.21 -11.87 28.32
C SER A 88 28.84 -12.17 27.75
N ASP A 89 28.30 -13.34 28.06
CA ASP A 89 27.08 -13.87 27.44
C ASP A 89 25.85 -13.21 28.07
N ASP A 90 25.92 -12.83 29.34
CA ASP A 90 24.88 -12.04 30.03
C ASP A 90 24.71 -10.64 29.42
N LEU A 91 25.77 -10.11 28.80
CA LEU A 91 25.77 -8.79 28.18
C LEU A 91 25.39 -8.82 26.70
N GLN A 92 25.21 -9.99 26.11
CA GLN A 92 24.89 -10.08 24.69
C GLN A 92 23.47 -9.58 24.43
N GLN A 93 23.36 -8.84 23.33
CA GLN A 93 22.11 -8.32 22.82
C GLN A 93 22.06 -8.49 21.30
N TRP A 94 20.86 -8.64 20.78
CA TRP A 94 20.61 -8.76 19.34
C TRP A 94 19.50 -7.82 18.89
N ILE A 95 19.60 -7.39 17.64
CA ILE A 95 18.51 -6.71 16.93
C ILE A 95 18.12 -7.53 15.71
N VAL A 96 16.88 -7.35 15.26
CA VAL A 96 16.43 -7.96 14.01
C VAL A 96 17.02 -7.19 12.83
N ASP A 97 17.71 -7.89 11.92
CA ASP A 97 18.16 -7.28 10.66
C ASP A 97 17.02 -7.28 9.65
N VAL A 98 16.19 -6.24 9.72
CA VAL A 98 15.03 -6.09 8.84
C VAL A 98 15.44 -5.96 7.37
N ASN A 99 16.62 -5.40 7.08
CA ASN A 99 17.11 -5.31 5.70
C ASN A 99 17.45 -6.70 5.16
N HIS A 100 18.07 -7.54 5.99
CA HIS A 100 18.37 -8.92 5.62
C HIS A 100 17.09 -9.72 5.42
N ILE A 101 16.11 -9.63 6.32
CA ILE A 101 14.79 -10.28 6.17
C ILE A 101 14.10 -9.82 4.88
N ALA A 102 14.10 -8.51 4.60
CA ALA A 102 13.54 -7.99 3.36
C ALA A 102 14.22 -8.57 2.11
N ALA A 103 15.55 -8.76 2.16
CA ALA A 103 16.30 -9.39 1.08
C ALA A 103 15.98 -10.88 0.92
N ILE A 104 15.88 -11.64 2.02
CA ILE A 104 15.51 -13.05 1.97
C ILE A 104 14.10 -13.21 1.40
N ILE A 105 13.12 -12.45 1.89
CA ILE A 105 11.74 -12.49 1.39
C ILE A 105 11.70 -12.15 -0.11
N ALA A 106 12.40 -11.08 -0.53
CA ALA A 106 12.43 -10.69 -1.94
C ALA A 106 13.05 -11.78 -2.83
N SER A 107 14.08 -12.46 -2.35
CA SER A 107 14.74 -13.57 -3.04
C SER A 107 13.84 -14.81 -3.12
N ALA A 108 13.22 -15.21 -2.01
CA ALA A 108 12.32 -16.36 -1.94
C ALA A 108 11.08 -16.20 -2.84
N PHE A 109 10.52 -14.98 -2.93
CA PHE A 109 9.46 -14.66 -3.89
C PHE A 109 9.92 -14.50 -5.35
N GLN A 110 11.24 -14.51 -5.61
CA GLN A 110 11.83 -14.23 -6.92
C GLN A 110 11.32 -12.90 -7.52
N LEU A 111 11.23 -11.87 -6.67
CA LEU A 111 10.72 -10.57 -7.09
C LEU A 111 11.65 -9.91 -8.11
N THR A 112 11.05 -9.16 -9.04
CA THR A 112 11.81 -8.39 -10.03
C THR A 112 12.04 -6.96 -9.57
N GLY A 113 13.14 -6.35 -10.00
CA GLY A 113 13.47 -4.96 -9.68
C GLY A 113 14.33 -4.82 -8.42
N LYS A 114 14.54 -3.56 -8.00
CA LYS A 114 15.49 -3.23 -6.93
C LYS A 114 14.81 -3.14 -5.57
N LEU A 115 15.28 -3.96 -4.63
CA LEU A 115 15.05 -3.82 -3.19
C LEU A 115 15.53 -2.43 -2.74
N ALA A 116 14.64 -1.66 -2.13
CA ALA A 116 14.94 -0.29 -1.70
C ALA A 116 14.20 0.09 -0.42
N GLY A 117 14.90 0.67 0.54
CA GLY A 117 14.26 1.37 1.66
C GLY A 117 13.51 2.59 1.15
N LEU A 118 12.21 2.66 1.41
CA LEU A 118 11.37 3.83 1.14
C LEU A 118 11.31 4.77 2.35
N ALA A 119 11.37 4.18 3.56
CA ALA A 119 11.52 4.89 4.82
C ALA A 119 12.49 4.09 5.71
N PRO A 120 13.60 4.69 6.18
CA PRO A 120 14.59 3.98 7.00
C PRO A 120 13.95 3.27 8.19
N GLY A 121 14.27 1.99 8.38
CA GLY A 121 13.79 1.19 9.51
C GLY A 121 12.28 0.89 9.51
N ARG A 122 11.52 1.34 8.49
CA ARG A 122 10.05 1.25 8.51
C ARG A 122 9.43 0.65 7.27
N ILE A 123 9.86 1.07 6.08
CA ILE A 123 9.25 0.63 4.83
C ILE A 123 10.32 0.29 3.80
N TRP A 124 10.17 -0.89 3.20
CA TRP A 124 10.98 -1.37 2.09
C TRP A 124 10.09 -1.73 0.92
N ARG A 125 10.52 -1.35 -0.28
CA ARG A 125 10.04 -1.96 -1.52
C ARG A 125 10.87 -3.21 -1.77
N LEU A 126 10.25 -4.38 -1.66
CA LEU A 126 10.90 -5.67 -1.89
C LEU A 126 11.16 -5.91 -3.37
N GLY A 127 10.22 -5.48 -4.22
CA GLY A 127 10.34 -5.59 -5.65
C GLY A 127 8.98 -5.51 -6.33
N ARG A 128 8.90 -6.09 -7.52
CA ARG A 128 7.70 -6.16 -8.34
C ARG A 128 7.34 -7.60 -8.60
N TRP A 129 6.07 -7.88 -8.40
CA TRP A 129 5.50 -9.16 -8.73
C TRP A 129 4.53 -9.02 -9.90
N LYS A 130 4.67 -9.92 -10.88
CA LYS A 130 3.80 -9.94 -12.06
C LYS A 130 2.91 -11.17 -11.98
N TYR A 131 1.63 -10.93 -11.79
CA TYR A 131 0.62 -11.98 -11.68
C TYR A 131 -0.63 -11.61 -12.48
N GLN A 132 -1.16 -12.56 -13.26
CA GLN A 132 -2.32 -12.38 -14.14
C GLN A 132 -2.25 -11.12 -15.03
N GLY A 133 -1.07 -10.85 -15.61
CA GLY A 133 -0.85 -9.68 -16.48
C GLY A 133 -0.79 -8.33 -15.75
N GLN A 134 -0.96 -8.31 -14.44
CA GLN A 134 -0.82 -7.11 -13.61
C GLN A 134 0.54 -7.10 -12.93
N THR A 135 1.09 -5.90 -12.74
CA THR A 135 2.33 -5.70 -11.96
C THR A 135 1.98 -4.96 -10.68
N ARG A 136 2.42 -5.51 -9.55
CA ARG A 136 2.21 -4.97 -8.21
C ARG A 136 3.56 -4.70 -7.56
N ASP A 137 3.68 -3.57 -6.88
CA ASP A 137 4.83 -3.28 -6.02
C ASP A 137 4.61 -4.04 -4.70
N MET A 138 5.54 -4.91 -4.34
CA MET A 138 5.51 -5.67 -3.08
C MET A 138 6.30 -4.88 -2.04
N LEU A 139 5.66 -4.54 -0.93
CA LEU A 139 6.24 -3.72 0.14
C LEU A 139 6.30 -4.52 1.44
N LEU A 140 7.33 -4.28 2.24
CA LEU A 140 7.38 -4.67 3.65
C LEU A 140 7.24 -3.39 4.48
N ALA A 141 6.33 -3.39 5.44
CA ALA A 141 6.13 -2.30 6.38
C ALA A 141 6.13 -2.86 7.81
N VAL A 142 6.87 -2.22 8.71
CA VAL A 142 6.98 -2.65 10.11
C VAL A 142 6.54 -1.53 11.06
N GLY A 143 5.93 -1.92 12.18
CA GLY A 143 5.48 -0.97 13.20
C GLY A 143 4.41 0.00 12.69
N LEU A 144 3.42 -0.49 11.93
CA LEU A 144 2.32 0.33 11.44
C LEU A 144 1.29 0.70 12.54
N ASN A 145 1.39 0.09 13.72
CA ASN A 145 0.62 0.43 14.91
C ASN A 145 1.31 1.42 15.85
N GLN A 146 2.50 1.89 15.49
CA GLN A 146 3.22 2.86 16.30
C GLN A 146 2.63 4.27 16.14
N PRO A 147 2.73 5.14 17.16
CA PRO A 147 2.12 6.48 17.13
C PRO A 147 2.54 7.35 15.93
N ASP A 148 3.75 7.14 15.41
CA ASP A 148 4.32 7.87 14.28
C ASP A 148 4.00 7.23 12.91
N ALA A 149 3.32 6.07 12.88
CA ALA A 149 3.13 5.29 11.66
C ALA A 149 2.43 6.08 10.53
N SER A 150 1.54 6.99 10.90
CA SER A 150 0.78 7.81 9.95
C SER A 150 1.66 8.67 9.03
N GLU A 151 2.89 9.01 9.44
CA GLU A 151 3.88 9.75 8.66
C GLU A 151 4.38 8.97 7.44
N PHE A 152 4.32 7.63 7.50
CA PHE A 152 4.87 6.74 6.49
C PHE A 152 3.80 6.21 5.50
N ARG A 153 2.53 6.51 5.75
CA ARG A 153 1.41 6.07 4.91
C ARG A 153 1.55 6.49 3.45
N ARG A 154 2.07 7.70 3.19
CA ARG A 154 2.23 8.24 1.83
C ARG A 154 3.22 7.42 1.00
N GLN A 155 4.24 6.86 1.62
CA GLN A 155 5.28 6.06 0.98
C GLN A 155 4.69 4.73 0.50
N ILE A 156 3.72 4.19 1.25
CA ILE A 156 2.93 3.02 0.84
C ILE A 156 2.01 3.39 -0.33
N THR A 157 1.16 4.40 -0.16
CA THR A 157 0.10 4.72 -1.13
C THR A 157 0.61 5.34 -2.43
N ALA A 158 1.82 5.90 -2.44
CA ALA A 158 2.47 6.37 -3.67
C ALA A 158 2.96 5.23 -4.59
N SER A 159 3.04 4.00 -4.09
CA SER A 159 3.46 2.84 -4.88
C SER A 159 2.37 2.36 -5.84
N LYS A 160 2.75 1.71 -6.94
CA LYS A 160 1.80 1.32 -7.98
C LYS A 160 1.15 -0.01 -7.61
N ARG A 161 -0.14 0.03 -7.22
CA ARG A 161 -0.93 -1.14 -6.78
C ARG A 161 -0.16 -1.94 -5.71
N PRO A 162 0.11 -1.33 -4.55
CA PRO A 162 0.94 -1.95 -3.55
C PRO A 162 0.25 -3.19 -2.97
N VAL A 163 1.05 -4.19 -2.63
CA VAL A 163 0.70 -5.25 -1.67
C VAL A 163 1.64 -5.07 -0.50
N VAL A 164 1.09 -5.01 0.71
CA VAL A 164 1.84 -4.63 1.90
C VAL A 164 1.94 -5.84 2.82
N PHE A 165 3.17 -6.32 3.01
CA PHE A 165 3.50 -7.26 4.06
C PHE A 165 3.69 -6.54 5.38
N VAL A 166 3.07 -7.06 6.44
CA VAL A 166 3.29 -6.66 7.83
C VAL A 166 3.76 -7.90 8.63
N PRO A 167 4.61 -7.76 9.67
CA PRO A 167 5.11 -8.92 10.42
C PRO A 167 3.99 -9.72 11.08
N LEU A 168 3.28 -9.11 12.02
CA LEU A 168 2.24 -9.75 12.81
C LEU A 168 0.98 -8.88 12.92
N ALA A 169 1.13 -7.61 13.30
CA ALA A 169 0.00 -6.74 13.58
C ALA A 169 -0.37 -5.87 12.37
N GLU A 170 -1.64 -5.95 11.96
CA GLU A 170 -2.20 -5.02 10.98
C GLU A 170 -2.45 -3.65 11.64
N PRO A 171 -2.29 -2.54 10.90
CA PRO A 171 -2.66 -1.23 11.39
C PRO A 171 -4.16 -1.14 11.70
N ASP A 172 -4.53 -0.29 12.66
CA ASP A 172 -5.92 0.09 12.90
C ASP A 172 -6.60 0.63 11.63
N ALA A 173 -7.92 0.43 11.53
CA ALA A 173 -8.68 0.77 10.33
C ALA A 173 -8.62 2.27 9.96
N ASP A 174 -8.43 3.15 10.94
CA ASP A 174 -8.31 4.60 10.77
C ASP A 174 -6.92 5.05 10.26
N PHE A 175 -5.94 4.14 10.24
CA PHE A 175 -4.64 4.39 9.62
C PHE A 175 -4.81 4.76 8.15
N TRP A 176 -5.71 4.11 7.42
CA TRP A 176 -5.88 4.33 5.98
C TRP A 176 -6.81 5.50 5.67
N VAL A 177 -6.38 6.37 4.75
CA VAL A 177 -7.27 7.36 4.13
C VAL A 177 -7.81 6.76 2.85
N GLY A 178 -9.05 6.30 2.90
CA GLY A 178 -9.70 5.60 1.81
C GLY A 178 -9.45 4.10 1.88
N GLU A 179 -9.35 3.47 0.72
CA GLU A 179 -9.29 2.02 0.63
C GLU A 179 -7.87 1.49 0.93
N PRO A 180 -7.70 0.56 1.88
CA PRO A 180 -6.41 -0.01 2.17
C PRO A 180 -5.92 -0.91 1.01
N PRO A 181 -4.60 -0.96 0.74
CA PRO A 181 -4.07 -2.00 -0.13
C PRO A 181 -4.26 -3.39 0.50
N PRO A 182 -4.12 -4.48 -0.28
CA PRO A 182 -4.01 -5.81 0.30
C PRO A 182 -2.91 -5.86 1.35
N LEU A 183 -3.31 -6.15 2.59
CA LEU A 183 -2.43 -6.38 3.74
C LEU A 183 -2.25 -7.88 3.93
N ILE A 184 -1.01 -8.31 4.12
CA ILE A 184 -0.67 -9.72 4.33
C ILE A 184 0.28 -9.82 5.51
N ARG A 185 -0.09 -10.64 6.49
CA ARG A 185 0.79 -10.92 7.63
C ARG A 185 1.84 -11.96 7.25
N LEU A 186 3.11 -11.65 7.47
CA LEU A 186 4.21 -12.59 7.24
C LEU A 186 4.05 -13.84 8.09
N SER A 187 3.58 -13.69 9.33
CA SER A 187 3.24 -14.80 10.24
C SER A 187 2.23 -15.81 9.69
N GLU A 188 1.49 -15.49 8.63
CA GLU A 188 0.49 -16.39 8.02
C GLU A 188 0.97 -17.05 6.73
N VAL A 189 2.01 -16.48 6.09
CA VAL A 189 2.41 -16.86 4.73
C VAL A 189 3.88 -17.21 4.62
N VAL A 190 4.68 -16.95 5.65
CA VAL A 190 6.11 -17.28 5.71
C VAL A 190 6.34 -18.23 6.86
N SER A 191 7.08 -19.30 6.59
CA SER A 191 7.51 -20.27 7.60
C SER A 191 8.96 -20.66 7.38
N LEU A 192 9.63 -21.15 8.43
CA LEU A 192 10.98 -21.67 8.32
C LEU A 192 10.97 -23.18 8.04
N VAL A 193 11.53 -23.59 6.90
CA VAL A 193 11.68 -25.00 6.50
C VAL A 193 13.14 -25.23 6.11
N ASP A 194 13.83 -26.18 6.76
CA ASP A 194 15.22 -26.53 6.45
C ASP A 194 16.21 -25.35 6.40
N ASN A 195 16.04 -24.36 7.29
CA ASN A 195 16.79 -23.08 7.34
C ASN A 195 16.53 -22.11 6.17
N ASP A 196 15.54 -22.38 5.33
CA ASP A 196 15.09 -21.48 4.28
C ASP A 196 13.67 -20.96 4.56
N LEU A 197 13.39 -19.74 4.11
CA LEU A 197 12.04 -19.19 4.18
C LEU A 197 11.18 -19.83 3.09
N ASP A 198 10.21 -20.63 3.51
CA ASP A 198 9.13 -21.10 2.64
C ASP A 198 7.99 -20.10 2.64
N ILE A 199 7.44 -19.83 1.46
CA ILE A 199 6.42 -18.80 1.27
C ILE A 199 5.21 -19.38 0.54
N ASP A 200 4.07 -19.35 1.22
CA ASP A 200 2.80 -19.82 0.67
C ASP A 200 2.22 -18.81 -0.33
N THR A 201 2.72 -18.88 -1.55
CA THR A 201 2.23 -18.07 -2.68
C THR A 201 0.75 -18.28 -3.00
N THR A 202 0.16 -19.43 -2.63
CA THR A 202 -1.26 -19.72 -2.89
C THR A 202 -2.13 -18.88 -1.97
N THR A 203 -1.81 -18.87 -0.68
CA THR A 203 -2.49 -18.02 0.31
C THR A 203 -2.33 -16.54 -0.02
N ILE A 204 -1.14 -16.11 -0.45
CA ILE A 204 -0.87 -14.73 -0.92
C ILE A 204 -1.85 -14.32 -2.03
N VAL A 205 -1.99 -15.17 -3.07
CA VAL A 205 -2.88 -14.92 -4.20
C VAL A 205 -4.33 -14.79 -3.74
N GLY A 206 -4.78 -15.69 -2.86
CA GLY A 206 -6.13 -15.66 -2.29
C GLY A 206 -6.41 -14.35 -1.55
N LEU A 207 -5.52 -13.96 -0.64
CA LEU A 207 -5.65 -12.72 0.13
C LEU A 207 -5.68 -11.47 -0.76
N ILE A 208 -4.88 -11.44 -1.82
CA ILE A 208 -4.89 -10.35 -2.80
C ILE A 208 -6.22 -10.33 -3.57
N HIS A 209 -6.75 -11.48 -3.96
CA HIS A 209 -8.02 -11.58 -4.65
C HIS A 209 -9.15 -11.03 -3.77
N ASP A 210 -9.28 -11.54 -2.54
CA ASP A 210 -10.30 -11.13 -1.58
C ASP A 210 -10.24 -9.63 -1.27
N ALA A 211 -9.02 -9.07 -1.15
CA ALA A 211 -8.83 -7.64 -0.98
C ALA A 211 -9.32 -6.83 -2.19
N ASN A 212 -9.08 -7.29 -3.42
CA ASN A 212 -9.59 -6.59 -4.61
C ASN A 212 -11.10 -6.76 -4.80
N GLU A 213 -11.71 -7.83 -4.31
CA GLU A 213 -13.17 -7.99 -4.34
C GLU A 213 -13.83 -7.03 -3.35
N ARG A 214 -13.32 -6.93 -2.12
CA ARG A 214 -13.78 -5.94 -1.13
C ARG A 214 -13.63 -4.50 -1.64
N ALA A 215 -12.56 -4.23 -2.39
CA ALA A 215 -12.35 -2.97 -3.10
C ALA A 215 -13.46 -2.66 -4.09
N ALA A 216 -13.85 -3.65 -4.89
CA ALA A 216 -14.84 -3.51 -5.95
C ALA A 216 -16.26 -3.38 -5.39
N GLU A 217 -16.55 -4.03 -4.25
CA GLU A 217 -17.86 -4.01 -3.60
C GLU A 217 -18.16 -2.74 -2.82
N THR A 218 -17.12 -2.05 -2.33
CA THR A 218 -17.29 -0.76 -1.65
C THR A 218 -17.45 0.32 -2.71
N PRO A 219 -18.66 0.89 -2.96
CA PRO A 219 -18.79 2.02 -3.85
C PRO A 219 -18.27 3.23 -3.07
N GLY A 220 -16.96 3.42 -3.10
CA GLY A 220 -16.32 4.58 -2.52
C GLY A 220 -16.98 5.83 -3.09
N VAL A 221 -17.48 6.66 -2.18
CA VAL A 221 -17.81 8.08 -2.35
C VAL A 221 -16.95 8.67 -3.46
N LEU A 222 -17.62 9.11 -4.54
CA LEU A 222 -17.08 9.74 -5.74
C LEU A 222 -15.61 10.17 -5.62
N ASN A 223 -14.75 9.36 -6.24
CA ASN A 223 -13.37 9.66 -6.61
C ASN A 223 -13.23 11.11 -7.11
N PHE A 224 -12.82 12.01 -6.22
CA PHE A 224 -12.38 13.36 -6.55
C PHE A 224 -10.85 13.44 -6.71
N VAL A 225 -10.24 12.38 -7.24
CA VAL A 225 -8.94 12.47 -7.92
C VAL A 225 -9.07 11.69 -9.21
N LEU A 226 -9.77 12.31 -10.16
CA LEU A 226 -9.96 11.80 -11.50
C LEU A 226 -8.60 11.79 -12.20
N ASP A 227 -8.03 10.59 -12.31
CA ASP A 227 -6.78 10.29 -13.00
C ASP A 227 -6.79 10.92 -14.40
N GLN A 228 -5.77 11.74 -14.68
CA GLN A 228 -5.58 12.46 -15.93
C GLN A 228 -5.56 11.51 -17.14
N LYS A 229 -5.28 10.22 -16.91
CA LYS A 229 -5.36 9.14 -17.89
C LYS A 229 -6.79 8.72 -18.22
N VAL A 230 -7.72 8.72 -17.27
CA VAL A 230 -9.14 8.43 -17.51
C VAL A 230 -9.80 9.56 -18.30
N ARG A 231 -9.42 10.83 -18.05
CA ARG A 231 -9.82 11.96 -18.91
C ARG A 231 -9.34 11.78 -20.35
N SER A 232 -8.07 11.41 -20.55
CA SER A 232 -7.55 11.16 -21.91
C SER A 232 -8.20 9.95 -22.61
N ALA A 233 -8.61 8.93 -21.84
CA ALA A 233 -9.26 7.74 -22.37
C ALA A 233 -10.75 7.99 -22.72
N LEU A 234 -11.46 8.82 -21.94
CA LEU A 234 -12.82 9.26 -22.24
C LEU A 234 -12.86 10.22 -23.43
N ASP A 235 -11.88 11.11 -23.56
CA ASP A 235 -11.74 11.97 -24.75
C ASP A 235 -11.44 11.16 -26.03
N SER A 236 -10.83 9.97 -25.90
CA SER A 236 -10.54 9.07 -27.03
C SER A 236 -11.69 8.14 -27.46
N LYS A 237 -12.80 8.11 -26.71
CA LYS A 237 -13.94 7.19 -26.96
C LYS A 237 -15.26 7.87 -27.29
N LEU A 238 -15.25 9.14 -27.69
CA LEU A 238 -16.42 9.73 -28.33
C LEU A 238 -16.43 9.32 -29.81
N THR A 239 -17.07 8.18 -30.13
CA THR A 239 -17.30 7.79 -31.52
C THR A 239 -18.27 8.77 -32.19
N ASP A 240 -18.01 9.08 -33.47
CA ASP A 240 -18.85 9.93 -34.31
C ASP A 240 -20.34 9.53 -34.22
N ASP A 241 -20.63 8.22 -34.10
CA ASP A 241 -21.99 7.68 -33.97
C ASP A 241 -22.70 8.09 -32.68
N LEU A 242 -22.00 8.12 -31.54
CA LEU A 242 -22.57 8.54 -30.24
C LEU A 242 -22.96 10.03 -30.27
N ILE A 243 -22.15 10.84 -30.96
CA ILE A 243 -22.40 12.27 -31.14
C ILE A 243 -23.63 12.48 -32.04
N LEU A 244 -23.74 11.73 -33.13
CA LEU A 244 -24.87 11.79 -34.04
C LEU A 244 -26.17 11.29 -33.38
N GLN A 245 -26.11 10.23 -32.57
CA GLN A 245 -27.26 9.74 -31.80
C GLN A 245 -27.74 10.78 -30.78
N ALA A 246 -26.83 11.38 -30.01
CA ALA A 246 -27.19 12.45 -29.07
C ALA A 246 -27.78 13.66 -29.79
N TYR A 247 -27.31 13.98 -31.00
CA TYR A 247 -27.88 15.04 -31.82
C TYR A 247 -29.31 14.74 -32.28
N VAL A 248 -29.57 13.53 -32.77
CA VAL A 248 -30.92 13.10 -33.19
C VAL A 248 -31.89 13.04 -32.01
N ALA A 249 -31.44 12.50 -30.87
CA ALA A 249 -32.27 12.39 -29.65
C ALA A 249 -32.66 13.76 -29.05
N ASN A 250 -31.93 14.82 -29.37
CA ASN A 250 -32.14 16.17 -28.84
C ASN A 250 -32.66 17.15 -29.90
N ASP A 251 -33.63 16.71 -30.71
CA ASP A 251 -34.32 17.50 -31.73
C ASP A 251 -33.40 18.14 -32.78
N SER A 252 -32.27 17.51 -33.12
CA SER A 252 -31.28 18.08 -34.05
C SER A 252 -30.73 19.45 -33.59
N SER A 253 -30.64 19.68 -32.28
CA SER A 253 -30.02 20.88 -31.70
C SER A 253 -28.65 20.57 -31.12
N ALA A 254 -27.60 21.14 -31.72
CA ALA A 254 -26.22 20.93 -31.27
C ALA A 254 -25.98 21.42 -29.84
N ARG A 255 -26.70 22.46 -29.39
CA ARG A 255 -26.61 22.99 -28.02
C ARG A 255 -27.30 22.09 -26.99
N LYS A 256 -28.42 21.47 -27.35
CA LYS A 256 -29.10 20.51 -26.48
C LYS A 256 -28.28 19.21 -26.37
N ALA A 257 -27.76 18.73 -27.50
CA ALA A 257 -26.87 17.57 -27.54
C ALA A 257 -25.57 17.82 -26.75
N GLU A 258 -25.00 19.02 -26.82
CA GLU A 258 -23.86 19.41 -25.96
C GLU A 258 -24.21 19.30 -24.47
N LYS A 259 -25.38 19.82 -24.05
CA LYS A 259 -25.80 19.76 -22.64
C LYS A 259 -26.00 18.31 -22.17
N ASP A 260 -26.61 17.48 -23.01
CA ASP A 260 -26.82 16.05 -22.75
C ASP A 260 -25.49 15.29 -22.66
N LEU A 261 -24.58 15.47 -23.62
CA LEU A 261 -23.25 14.84 -23.60
C LEU A 261 -22.40 15.31 -22.40
N LYS A 262 -22.49 16.59 -22.02
CA LYS A 262 -21.86 17.12 -20.79
C LYS A 262 -22.44 16.49 -19.53
N SER A 263 -23.75 16.26 -19.47
CA SER A 263 -24.38 15.56 -18.34
C SER A 263 -23.94 14.10 -18.23
N ARG A 264 -23.53 13.49 -19.36
CA ARG A 264 -22.95 12.14 -19.45
C ARG A 264 -21.44 12.11 -19.25
N GLY A 265 -20.82 13.23 -18.89
CA GLY A 265 -19.39 13.33 -18.57
C GLY A 265 -18.46 13.59 -19.76
N PHE A 266 -19.00 13.87 -20.95
CA PHE A 266 -18.19 14.18 -22.13
C PHE A 266 -17.98 15.69 -22.31
N SER A 267 -16.73 16.12 -22.48
CA SER A 267 -16.40 17.53 -22.73
C SER A 267 -16.35 17.82 -24.23
N ILE A 268 -17.51 18.07 -24.84
CA ILE A 268 -17.62 18.47 -26.24
C ILE A 268 -18.39 19.79 -26.37
N HIS A 269 -17.97 20.63 -27.32
CA HIS A 269 -18.61 21.91 -27.61
C HIS A 269 -19.58 21.78 -28.80
N HIS A 270 -20.71 22.49 -28.79
CA HIS A 270 -21.73 22.40 -29.87
C HIS A 270 -21.17 22.68 -31.27
N SER A 271 -20.12 23.49 -31.40
CA SER A 271 -19.49 23.76 -32.70
C SER A 271 -18.83 22.50 -33.30
N THR A 272 -18.26 21.62 -32.47
CA THR A 272 -17.71 20.33 -32.90
C THR A 272 -18.82 19.40 -33.36
N ILE A 273 -19.93 19.34 -32.61
CA ILE A 273 -21.14 18.57 -32.98
C ILE A 273 -21.69 19.05 -34.33
N SER A 274 -21.83 20.37 -34.53
CA SER A 274 -22.32 20.95 -35.79
C SER A 274 -21.44 20.62 -36.99
N ARG A 275 -20.10 20.63 -36.83
CA ARG A 275 -19.18 20.24 -37.91
C ARG A 275 -19.34 18.76 -38.28
N LEU A 276 -19.50 17.92 -37.27
CA LEU A 276 -19.62 16.47 -37.42
C LEU A 276 -20.96 16.08 -38.08
N VAL A 277 -22.05 16.71 -37.65
CA VAL A 277 -23.36 16.59 -38.31
C VAL A 277 -23.30 17.05 -39.77
N ASN A 278 -22.64 18.17 -40.06
CA ASN A 278 -22.47 18.65 -41.44
C ASN A 278 -21.64 17.69 -42.29
N LYS A 279 -20.60 17.08 -41.73
CA LYS A 279 -19.77 16.05 -42.39
C LYS A 279 -20.59 14.80 -42.72
N HIS A 280 -21.52 14.39 -41.84
CA HIS A 280 -22.36 13.20 -42.00
C HIS A 280 -23.78 13.50 -42.50
N LYS A 281 -24.03 14.71 -43.03
CA LYS A 281 -25.36 15.20 -43.43
C LYS A 281 -26.07 14.30 -44.45
N LYS A 282 -25.32 13.63 -45.33
CA LYS A 282 -25.87 12.68 -46.32
C LYS A 282 -26.44 11.40 -45.69
N LEU A 283 -25.90 10.97 -44.55
CA LEU A 283 -26.34 9.77 -43.82
C LEU A 283 -27.57 10.06 -42.94
N LEU A 284 -27.72 11.28 -42.44
CA LEU A 284 -28.89 11.69 -41.66
C LEU A 284 -30.13 11.94 -42.54
N GLN A 285 -29.94 12.33 -43.80
CA GLN A 285 -31.06 12.60 -44.73
C GLN A 285 -31.73 11.33 -45.28
N THR A 286 -31.07 10.18 -45.22
CA THR A 286 -31.61 8.90 -45.71
C THR A 286 -32.58 8.24 -44.73
N GLY A 287 -32.62 8.68 -43.46
CA GLY A 287 -33.53 8.17 -42.42
C GLY A 287 -34.73 9.05 -42.08
N SER A 288 -34.92 10.20 -42.75
CA SER A 288 -35.96 11.19 -42.40
C SER A 288 -36.87 11.50 -43.59
N SER A 289 -37.39 10.47 -44.25
CA SER A 289 -38.48 10.60 -45.22
C SER A 289 -39.81 10.08 -44.64
N GLU A 290 -40.24 10.65 -43.52
CA GLU A 290 -41.66 10.66 -43.14
C GLU A 290 -42.05 12.08 -42.69
N SER A 291 -42.77 12.75 -43.59
CA SER A 291 -43.82 13.74 -43.35
C SER A 291 -43.71 14.68 -42.13
N VAL A 292 -43.33 15.94 -42.38
CA VAL A 292 -43.84 17.08 -41.59
C VAL A 292 -44.48 18.09 -42.53
N VAL A 293 -45.81 18.17 -42.41
CA VAL A 293 -46.67 19.19 -42.99
C VAL A 293 -46.24 20.58 -42.49
N ARG A 294 -45.93 21.48 -43.42
CA ARG A 294 -45.67 22.89 -43.12
C ARG A 294 -46.97 23.61 -42.77
N THR A 295 -47.18 23.89 -41.49
CA THR A 295 -48.15 24.92 -41.08
C THR A 295 -47.44 26.27 -41.02
N ARG A 296 -47.70 27.12 -42.00
CA ARG A 296 -47.32 28.54 -42.00
C ARG A 296 -48.10 29.26 -40.88
N SER A 297 -47.40 29.72 -39.84
CA SER A 297 -47.91 30.75 -38.95
C SER A 297 -47.55 32.13 -39.51
N SER A 298 -48.58 32.84 -39.95
CA SER A 298 -48.53 34.23 -40.39
C SER A 298 -48.15 35.16 -39.24
N GLN A 299 -47.03 35.88 -39.37
CA GLN A 299 -46.77 37.07 -38.55
C GLN A 299 -47.66 38.21 -39.05
N ARG A 300 -48.62 38.61 -38.22
CA ARG A 300 -49.34 39.89 -38.30
C ARG A 300 -48.60 40.90 -37.43
N ARG A 301 -48.02 41.92 -38.06
CA ARG A 301 -47.85 43.33 -37.62
C ARG A 301 -46.54 43.89 -38.18
N ASP A 302 -46.57 44.18 -39.47
CA ASP A 302 -45.92 45.39 -40.00
C ASP A 302 -47.06 46.26 -40.51
N THR A 303 -47.40 47.31 -39.75
CA THR A 303 -48.32 48.35 -40.17
C THR A 303 -47.50 49.44 -40.86
N PRO A 304 -47.75 49.81 -42.12
CA PRO A 304 -47.09 50.94 -42.73
C PRO A 304 -47.70 52.25 -42.23
N ILE A 305 -46.84 53.22 -41.96
CA ILE A 305 -47.18 54.63 -41.76
C ILE A 305 -47.40 55.23 -43.15
N GLU A 306 -48.63 55.62 -43.47
CA GLU A 306 -48.90 56.55 -44.57
C GLU A 306 -49.04 57.97 -44.00
N LYS A 307 -48.26 58.89 -44.58
CA LYS A 307 -48.46 60.35 -44.50
C LYS A 307 -48.87 60.84 -45.89
N ARG A 308 -49.88 61.71 -45.94
CA ARG A 308 -50.21 62.81 -46.88
C ARG A 308 -51.74 62.96 -46.88
N ASP A 309 -52.37 64.13 -46.75
CA ASP A 309 -51.96 65.54 -46.70
C ASP A 309 -52.82 66.27 -45.63
#